data_AF-A0A9D9CY79-F1
#
_entry.id   AF-A0A9D9CY79-F1
#
_cell.length_a   1.000
_cell.length_b   1.000
_cell.length_c   1.000
_cell.angle_alpha   90.00
_cell.angle_beta   90.00
_cell.angle_gamma   90.00
#
_symmetry.space_group_name_H-M   'P 1'
#
loop_
_entity.id
_entity.type
_entity.pdbx_description
1 polymer ?
#
loop_
_entity_poly.entity_id
_entity_poly.type
_entity_poly.pdbx_seq_one_letter_code
_entity_poly.pdbx_strand_id
1 'polypeptide(L)'
;LNPQFKYSYNLKIPNEGISPCADSIRLSMIAEATGERTNDILIARKKKIASLAVMEEEDVAAYRGMFSSSETPCVYECTADKVFENADIYNSVFTAYSYMGGAHGYYYADFKIWDKTNAKRLSLEDIFVDDSKSKLTEMILDTLCRMMDVKGHENLTDAGIPDVKDVAPNNSILVSADSLSFNYKPYEIAAYAVGPIEVRFSFADLKPLMRTDSPLYKFAE
;
A
#
# COMPACT_ATOMS: atom_id res chain seq x y z
N LEU A 1 -22.08 0.04 -19.14
CA LEU A 1 -21.01 0.90 -18.55
C LEU A 1 -21.17 2.27 -19.19
N ASN A 2 -21.25 3.33 -18.38
CA ASN A 2 -21.27 4.70 -18.89
C ASN A 2 -19.97 4.94 -19.69
N PRO A 3 -20.01 5.41 -20.95
CA PRO A 3 -18.82 5.58 -21.79
C PRO A 3 -17.76 6.54 -21.22
N GLN A 4 -18.10 7.31 -20.18
CA GLN A 4 -17.18 8.23 -19.51
C GLN A 4 -16.34 7.60 -18.39
N PHE A 5 -16.51 6.31 -18.05
CA PHE A 5 -15.73 5.65 -16.99
C PHE A 5 -15.10 4.33 -17.47
N LYS A 6 -13.76 4.23 -17.38
CA LYS A 6 -12.99 3.02 -17.65
C LYS A 6 -12.55 2.38 -16.34
N TYR A 7 -12.89 1.11 -16.16
CA TYR A 7 -12.48 0.30 -14.99
C TYR A 7 -11.68 -0.92 -15.45
N SER A 8 -10.50 -1.13 -14.86
CA SER A 8 -9.73 -2.36 -15.07
C SER A 8 -9.16 -2.93 -13.76
N TYR A 9 -9.14 -4.26 -13.68
CA TYR A 9 -8.62 -5.01 -12.54
C TYR A 9 -7.70 -6.10 -13.08
N ASN A 10 -6.46 -6.15 -12.62
CA ASN A 10 -5.54 -7.24 -12.92
C ASN A 10 -5.03 -7.86 -11.60
N LEU A 11 -5.74 -8.88 -11.12
CA LEU A 11 -5.46 -9.51 -9.83
C LEU A 11 -4.78 -10.86 -10.05
N LYS A 12 -3.48 -10.96 -9.72
CA LYS A 12 -2.74 -12.22 -9.71
C LYS A 12 -2.92 -12.92 -8.37
N ILE A 13 -4.12 -13.44 -8.19
CA ILE A 13 -4.54 -14.14 -6.97
C ILE A 13 -3.79 -15.48 -6.84
N PRO A 14 -3.24 -15.83 -5.67
CA PRO A 14 -2.68 -17.16 -5.43
C PRO A 14 -3.73 -18.26 -5.67
N ASN A 15 -3.38 -19.25 -6.49
CA ASN A 15 -4.24 -20.39 -6.84
C ASN A 15 -3.84 -21.69 -6.11
N GLU A 16 -3.04 -21.59 -5.05
CA GLU A 16 -2.43 -22.74 -4.36
C GLU A 16 -3.42 -23.54 -3.51
N GLY A 17 -4.35 -24.27 -4.15
CA GLY A 17 -5.19 -25.28 -3.50
C GLY A 17 -5.88 -24.81 -2.21
N ILE A 18 -6.18 -25.76 -1.31
CA ILE A 18 -6.74 -25.47 0.02
C ILE A 18 -5.56 -25.12 0.96
N SER A 19 -5.00 -23.92 0.83
CA SER A 19 -4.12 -23.32 1.85
C SER A 19 -4.87 -22.16 2.51
N PRO A 20 -5.11 -22.18 3.83
CA PRO A 20 -5.79 -21.09 4.53
C PRO A 20 -5.12 -19.71 4.32
N CYS A 21 -3.80 -19.69 4.06
CA CYS A 21 -3.09 -18.46 3.76
C CYS A 21 -3.41 -17.94 2.35
N ALA A 22 -3.47 -18.83 1.35
CA ALA A 22 -3.80 -18.46 -0.03
C ALA A 22 -5.22 -17.85 -0.12
N ASP A 23 -6.20 -18.43 0.59
CA ASP A 23 -7.54 -17.85 0.69
C ASP A 23 -7.53 -16.49 1.38
N SER A 24 -6.79 -16.33 2.48
CA SER A 24 -6.71 -15.03 3.18
C SER A 24 -6.10 -13.93 2.31
N ILE A 25 -5.03 -14.26 1.56
CA ILE A 25 -4.40 -13.36 0.59
C ILE A 25 -5.40 -12.99 -0.49
N ARG A 26 -6.08 -13.98 -1.08
CA ARG A 26 -7.09 -13.80 -2.12
C ARG A 26 -8.21 -12.86 -1.66
N LEU A 27 -8.77 -13.10 -0.49
CA LEU A 27 -9.86 -12.29 0.06
C LEU A 27 -9.42 -10.86 0.34
N SER A 28 -8.19 -10.66 0.82
CA SER A 28 -7.63 -9.32 0.96
C SER A 28 -7.50 -8.60 -0.37
N MET A 29 -6.97 -9.27 -1.41
CA MET A 29 -6.81 -8.67 -2.74
C MET A 29 -8.16 -8.32 -3.37
N ILE A 30 -9.18 -9.18 -3.24
CA ILE A 30 -10.54 -8.91 -3.70
C ILE A 30 -11.11 -7.72 -2.94
N ALA A 31 -11.05 -7.73 -1.61
CA ALA A 31 -11.60 -6.67 -0.78
C ALA A 31 -10.98 -5.31 -1.06
N GLU A 32 -9.69 -5.26 -1.35
CA GLU A 32 -8.99 -4.03 -1.68
C GLU A 32 -9.34 -3.52 -3.09
N ALA A 33 -9.43 -4.42 -4.07
CA ALA A 33 -9.83 -4.07 -5.42
C ALA A 33 -11.30 -3.58 -5.48
N THR A 34 -12.20 -4.24 -4.76
CA THR A 34 -13.65 -4.05 -4.94
C THR A 34 -14.32 -3.32 -3.78
N GLY A 35 -13.66 -3.14 -2.64
CA GLY A 35 -14.30 -2.67 -1.40
C GLY A 35 -15.21 -3.71 -0.74
N GLU A 36 -15.21 -4.98 -1.19
CA GLU A 36 -16.15 -6.01 -0.73
C GLU A 36 -15.41 -7.20 -0.12
N ARG A 37 -15.75 -7.54 1.13
CA ARG A 37 -15.19 -8.71 1.82
C ARG A 37 -16.05 -9.94 1.52
N THR A 38 -15.76 -10.63 0.42
CA THR A 38 -16.49 -11.83 0.00
C THR A 38 -15.59 -12.82 -0.73
N ASN A 39 -15.94 -14.10 -0.66
CA ASN A 39 -15.25 -15.18 -1.36
C ASN A 39 -15.68 -15.30 -2.83
N ASP A 40 -16.78 -14.64 -3.22
CA ASP A 40 -17.31 -14.62 -4.58
C ASP A 40 -16.88 -13.34 -5.31
N ILE A 41 -15.85 -13.48 -6.16
CA ILE A 41 -15.28 -12.38 -6.94
C ILE A 41 -16.30 -11.77 -7.93
N LEU A 42 -17.27 -12.57 -8.42
CA LEU A 42 -18.30 -12.10 -9.32
C LEU A 42 -19.31 -11.20 -8.58
N ILE A 43 -19.69 -11.58 -7.36
CA ILE A 43 -20.52 -10.74 -6.48
C ILE A 43 -19.76 -9.46 -6.09
N ALA A 44 -18.50 -9.58 -5.67
CA ALA A 44 -17.65 -8.44 -5.32
C ALA A 44 -17.57 -7.43 -6.48
N ARG A 45 -17.31 -7.95 -7.68
CA ARG A 45 -17.24 -7.15 -8.91
C ARG A 45 -18.58 -6.52 -9.26
N LYS A 46 -19.69 -7.27 -9.19
CA LYS A 46 -21.03 -6.74 -9.47
C LYS A 46 -21.39 -5.61 -8.51
N LYS A 47 -21.11 -5.77 -7.22
CA LYS A 47 -21.36 -4.74 -6.20
C LYS A 47 -20.50 -3.50 -6.40
N LYS A 48 -19.20 -3.64 -6.68
CA LYS A 48 -18.33 -2.50 -7.00
C LYS A 48 -18.79 -1.78 -8.25
N ILE A 49 -19.16 -2.51 -9.31
CA ILE A 49 -19.74 -1.92 -10.52
C ILE A 49 -21.06 -1.21 -10.19
N ALA A 50 -21.92 -1.81 -9.36
CA ALA A 50 -23.17 -1.20 -8.93
C ALA A 50 -22.94 0.06 -8.09
N SER A 51 -22.03 0.05 -7.10
CA SER A 51 -21.70 1.22 -6.29
C SER A 51 -21.11 2.36 -7.12
N LEU A 52 -20.37 2.03 -8.18
CA LEU A 52 -19.83 3.01 -9.12
C LEU A 52 -20.87 3.48 -10.16
N ALA A 53 -21.88 2.66 -10.45
CA ALA A 53 -23.00 3.00 -11.31
C ALA A 53 -24.11 3.79 -10.58
N VAL A 54 -24.16 3.67 -9.25
CA VAL A 54 -25.04 4.40 -8.31
C VAL A 54 -24.23 5.49 -7.61
N MET A 55 -23.48 6.31 -8.38
CA MET A 55 -23.38 7.70 -7.96
C MET A 55 -24.77 8.30 -8.22
N GLU A 56 -25.42 8.83 -7.19
CA GLU A 56 -26.75 9.43 -7.26
C GLU A 56 -26.81 10.46 -8.40
N GLU A 57 -27.95 10.61 -9.09
CA GLU A 57 -28.10 11.58 -10.19
C GLU A 57 -27.67 12.99 -9.80
N GLU A 58 -27.79 13.35 -8.51
CA GLU A 58 -27.34 14.62 -7.93
C GLU A 58 -25.81 14.72 -7.77
N ASP A 59 -25.13 13.65 -7.37
CA ASP A 59 -23.65 13.59 -7.31
C ASP A 59 -23.07 13.60 -8.72
N VAL A 60 -23.69 12.88 -9.64
CA VAL A 60 -23.33 12.88 -11.06
C VAL A 60 -23.63 14.25 -11.67
N ALA A 61 -24.69 14.96 -11.27
CA ALA A 61 -24.98 16.31 -11.74
C ALA A 61 -24.00 17.36 -11.17
N ALA A 62 -23.61 17.24 -9.91
CA ALA A 62 -22.56 18.07 -9.30
C ALA A 62 -21.20 17.84 -9.97
N TYR A 63 -20.83 16.57 -10.22
CA TYR A 63 -19.63 16.20 -10.98
C TYR A 63 -19.70 16.61 -12.45
N ARG A 64 -20.85 16.41 -13.13
CA ARG A 64 -21.11 16.88 -14.50
C ARG A 64 -20.98 18.40 -14.57
N GLY A 65 -21.48 19.13 -13.58
CA GLY A 65 -21.39 20.59 -13.51
C GLY A 65 -19.95 21.10 -13.35
N MET A 66 -19.13 20.42 -12.55
CA MET A 66 -17.73 20.79 -12.31
C MET A 66 -16.78 20.45 -13.48
N PHE A 67 -17.07 19.40 -14.26
CA PHE A 67 -16.12 18.88 -15.27
C PHE A 67 -16.73 18.65 -16.67
N SER A 68 -17.87 19.29 -16.97
CA SER A 68 -18.68 19.15 -18.22
C SER A 68 -17.94 19.28 -19.56
N SER A 69 -16.66 19.66 -19.59
CA SER A 69 -15.92 19.92 -20.82
C SER A 69 -14.74 18.98 -21.10
N SER A 70 -14.36 18.05 -20.21
CA SER A 70 -13.23 17.16 -20.52
C SER A 70 -13.68 15.92 -21.29
N GLU A 71 -13.26 15.81 -22.56
CA GLU A 71 -13.42 14.60 -23.40
C GLU A 71 -12.64 13.38 -22.85
N THR A 72 -11.81 13.57 -21.81
CA THR A 72 -11.03 12.50 -21.20
C THR A 72 -11.91 11.67 -20.25
N PRO A 73 -12.04 10.35 -20.48
CA PRO A 73 -12.82 9.50 -19.57
C PRO A 73 -12.16 9.45 -18.19
N CYS A 74 -12.98 9.38 -17.15
CA CYS A 74 -12.53 9.02 -15.81
C CYS A 74 -12.01 7.57 -15.84
N VAL A 75 -10.89 7.32 -15.15
CA VAL A 75 -10.20 6.03 -15.15
C VAL A 75 -10.02 5.56 -13.71
N TYR A 76 -10.26 4.27 -13.47
CA TYR A 76 -9.78 3.58 -12.27
C TYR A 76 -9.18 2.24 -12.69
N GLU A 77 -7.92 2.03 -12.35
CA GLU A 77 -7.17 0.83 -12.65
C GLU A 77 -6.49 0.35 -11.38
N CYS A 78 -6.56 -0.94 -11.09
CA CYS A 78 -5.75 -1.50 -10.02
C CYS A 78 -5.18 -2.88 -10.37
N THR A 79 -4.04 -3.18 -9.77
CA THR A 79 -3.41 -4.49 -9.83
C THR A 79 -3.15 -5.03 -8.43
N ALA A 80 -3.12 -6.35 -8.31
CA ALA A 80 -2.61 -7.02 -7.13
C ALA A 80 -1.63 -8.10 -7.59
N ASP A 81 -0.40 -8.03 -7.11
CA ASP A 81 0.72 -8.85 -7.57
C ASP A 81 1.53 -9.39 -6.38
N LYS A 82 2.24 -10.50 -6.64
CA LYS A 82 3.27 -11.03 -5.74
C LYS A 82 4.58 -10.28 -5.97
N VAL A 83 5.23 -9.80 -4.90
CA VAL A 83 6.55 -9.15 -4.97
C VAL A 83 7.67 -9.98 -4.38
N PHE A 84 7.39 -10.78 -3.34
CA PHE A 84 8.35 -11.71 -2.75
C PHE A 84 7.63 -12.93 -2.20
N GLU A 85 8.27 -14.10 -2.27
CA GLU A 85 7.76 -15.31 -1.65
C GLU A 85 8.89 -16.28 -1.33
N ASN A 86 8.80 -16.91 -0.16
CA ASN A 86 9.55 -18.10 0.17
C ASN A 86 8.61 -19.15 0.82
N ALA A 87 9.17 -20.11 1.55
CA ALA A 87 8.39 -21.15 2.21
C ALA A 87 7.39 -20.57 3.24
N ASP A 88 7.78 -19.51 3.95
CA ASP A 88 7.07 -19.02 5.14
C ASP A 88 6.44 -17.65 4.96
N ILE A 89 6.94 -16.85 4.00
CA ILE A 89 6.53 -15.47 3.78
C ILE A 89 5.99 -15.31 2.37
N TYR A 90 4.86 -14.61 2.26
CA TYR A 90 4.33 -14.09 1.00
C TYR A 90 4.16 -12.57 1.15
N ASN A 91 4.76 -11.79 0.25
CA ASN A 91 4.59 -10.34 0.21
C ASN A 91 3.89 -9.97 -1.11
N SER A 92 2.79 -9.23 -0.99
CA SER A 92 2.00 -8.73 -2.11
C SER A 92 2.06 -7.22 -2.21
N VAL A 93 1.89 -6.71 -3.41
CA VAL A 93 1.60 -5.30 -3.67
C VAL A 93 0.21 -5.15 -4.25
N PHE A 94 -0.55 -4.20 -3.75
CA PHE A 94 -1.73 -3.66 -4.42
C PHE A 94 -1.37 -2.29 -5.00
N THR A 95 -1.57 -2.09 -6.29
CA THR A 95 -1.42 -0.78 -6.93
C THR A 95 -2.75 -0.28 -7.41
N ALA A 96 -3.00 1.03 -7.28
CA ALA A 96 -4.16 1.65 -7.88
C ALA A 96 -3.78 2.99 -8.52
N TYR A 97 -4.48 3.30 -9.61
CA TYR A 97 -4.47 4.57 -10.28
C TYR A 97 -5.91 5.02 -10.49
N SER A 98 -6.19 6.28 -10.21
CA SER A 98 -7.45 6.93 -10.55
C SER A 98 -7.20 8.26 -11.25
N TYR A 99 -8.06 8.58 -12.22
CA TYR A 99 -8.17 9.91 -12.80
C TYR A 99 -9.64 10.27 -12.87
N MET A 100 -10.03 11.35 -12.21
CA MET A 100 -11.42 11.80 -12.11
C MET A 100 -11.62 13.19 -12.73
N GLY A 101 -10.72 13.58 -13.65
CA GLY A 101 -10.59 14.95 -14.12
C GLY A 101 -9.62 15.78 -13.27
N GLY A 102 -9.22 16.96 -13.77
CA GLY A 102 -8.27 17.86 -13.12
C GLY A 102 -6.86 17.79 -13.69
N ALA A 103 -5.87 18.29 -12.94
CA ALA A 103 -4.49 18.48 -13.44
C ALA A 103 -3.71 17.17 -13.58
N HIS A 104 -3.99 16.16 -12.74
CA HIS A 104 -3.31 14.86 -12.76
C HIS A 104 -4.17 13.76 -12.12
N GLY A 105 -3.83 12.49 -12.37
CA GLY A 105 -4.39 11.35 -11.64
C GLY A 105 -3.75 11.16 -10.27
N TYR A 106 -4.26 10.22 -9.48
CA TYR A 106 -3.67 9.79 -8.22
C TYR A 106 -3.30 8.32 -8.30
N TYR A 107 -2.13 7.96 -7.79
CA TYR A 107 -1.69 6.57 -7.72
C TYR A 107 -1.10 6.24 -6.35
N TYR A 108 -1.16 4.97 -5.99
CA TYR A 108 -0.47 4.46 -4.81
C TYR A 108 -0.15 2.98 -4.95
N ALA A 109 0.82 2.53 -4.14
CA ALA A 109 1.11 1.13 -3.89
C ALA A 109 0.95 0.85 -2.38
N ASP A 110 0.42 -0.32 -2.04
CA ASP A 110 0.27 -0.80 -0.66
C ASP A 110 0.85 -2.22 -0.57
N PHE A 111 1.84 -2.40 0.30
CA PHE A 111 2.54 -3.68 0.44
C PHE A 111 2.08 -4.42 1.70
N LYS A 112 1.79 -5.72 1.57
CA LYS A 112 1.28 -6.55 2.66
C LYS A 112 2.08 -7.83 2.80
N ILE A 113 2.44 -8.17 4.02
CA ILE A 113 3.18 -9.39 4.34
C ILE A 113 2.23 -10.40 4.97
N TRP A 114 2.39 -11.65 4.57
CA TRP A 114 1.62 -12.77 5.04
C TRP A 114 2.56 -13.86 5.55
N ASP A 115 2.30 -14.31 6.76
CA ASP A 115 2.85 -15.54 7.32
C ASP A 115 2.05 -16.73 6.75
N LYS A 116 2.73 -17.53 5.93
CA LYS A 116 2.18 -18.72 5.27
C LYS A 116 1.92 -19.85 6.26
N THR A 117 2.70 -19.92 7.33
CA THR A 117 2.61 -20.97 8.36
C THR A 117 1.37 -20.76 9.22
N ASN A 118 1.11 -19.53 9.64
CA ASN A 118 -0.03 -19.20 10.51
C ASN A 118 -1.24 -18.64 9.76
N ALA A 119 -1.17 -18.52 8.43
CA ALA A 119 -2.21 -17.93 7.59
C ALA A 119 -2.65 -16.54 8.06
N LYS A 120 -1.68 -15.71 8.45
CA LYS A 120 -1.90 -14.41 9.10
C LYS A 120 -1.26 -13.27 8.31
N ARG A 121 -1.98 -12.16 8.15
CA ARG A 121 -1.39 -10.89 7.69
C ARG A 121 -0.60 -10.28 8.85
N LEU A 122 0.68 -9.97 8.61
CA LEU A 122 1.53 -9.34 9.61
C LEU A 122 1.25 -7.84 9.70
N SER A 123 1.16 -7.33 10.93
CA SER A 123 1.24 -5.89 11.24
C SER A 123 2.60 -5.54 11.82
N LEU A 124 2.82 -4.24 12.10
CA LEU A 124 4.01 -3.79 12.82
C LEU A 124 4.22 -4.50 14.15
N GLU A 125 3.13 -4.73 14.90
CA GLU A 125 3.13 -5.38 16.21
C GLU A 125 3.47 -6.87 16.14
N ASP A 126 3.35 -7.49 14.95
CA ASP A 126 3.79 -8.87 14.70
C ASP A 126 5.28 -8.96 14.32
N ILE A 127 5.90 -7.82 13.97
CA ILE A 127 7.27 -7.76 13.46
C ILE A 127 8.21 -7.17 14.50
N PHE A 128 7.78 -6.10 15.17
CA PHE A 128 8.60 -5.30 16.07
C PHE A 128 8.07 -5.32 17.51
N VAL A 129 8.96 -5.12 18.47
CA VAL A 129 8.60 -5.04 19.90
C VAL A 129 7.80 -3.76 20.20
N ASP A 130 6.99 -3.76 21.25
CA ASP A 130 6.01 -2.68 21.53
C ASP A 130 6.64 -1.28 21.61
N ASP A 131 7.85 -1.16 22.18
CA ASP A 131 8.54 0.12 22.35
C ASP A 131 9.42 0.54 21.14
N SER A 132 9.37 -0.21 20.05
CA SER A 132 10.20 0.03 18.86
C SER A 132 9.81 1.27 18.05
N LYS A 133 8.55 1.73 18.15
CA LYS A 133 7.99 2.77 17.26
C LYS A 133 8.81 4.05 17.25
N SER A 134 9.23 4.54 18.41
CA SER A 134 10.04 5.77 18.49
C SER A 134 11.39 5.59 17.81
N LYS A 135 12.03 4.42 17.99
CA LYS A 135 13.34 4.15 17.41
C LYS A 135 13.26 3.92 15.90
N LEU A 136 12.23 3.23 15.43
CA LEU A 136 11.94 3.08 13.99
C LEU A 136 11.69 4.45 13.35
N THR A 137 10.94 5.33 14.00
CA THR A 137 10.69 6.69 13.51
C THR A 137 12.00 7.47 13.37
N GLU A 138 12.87 7.43 14.39
CA GLU A 138 14.20 8.04 14.33
C GLU A 138 15.05 7.50 13.17
N MET A 139 15.09 6.17 13.00
CA MET A 139 15.80 5.52 11.89
C MET A 139 15.25 5.92 10.51
N ILE A 140 13.94 6.08 10.39
CA ILE A 140 13.29 6.56 9.17
C ILE A 140 13.72 7.99 8.87
N LEU A 141 13.65 8.89 9.85
CA LEU A 141 14.06 10.29 9.71
C LEU A 141 15.55 10.44 9.36
N ASP A 142 16.43 9.66 9.99
CA ASP A 142 17.86 9.62 9.68
C ASP A 142 18.11 9.16 8.23
N THR A 143 17.30 8.21 7.76
CA THR A 143 17.40 7.72 6.38
C THR A 143 16.89 8.75 5.38
N LEU A 144 15.79 9.45 5.69
CA LEU A 144 15.30 10.57 4.88
C LEU A 144 16.34 11.68 4.80
N CYS A 145 17.03 12.01 5.90
CA CYS A 145 18.11 13.02 5.90
C CYS A 145 19.22 12.65 4.93
N ARG A 146 19.61 11.36 4.91
CA ARG A 146 20.62 10.84 3.97
C ARG A 146 20.12 10.87 2.52
N MET A 147 18.86 10.50 2.28
CA MET A 147 18.26 10.51 0.93
C MET A 147 18.16 11.92 0.36
N MET A 148 17.96 12.92 1.21
CA MET A 148 17.75 14.31 0.83
C MET A 148 18.99 15.20 0.99
N ASP A 149 20.13 14.61 1.37
CA ASP A 149 21.41 15.31 1.61
C ASP A 149 21.29 16.50 2.59
N VAL A 150 20.55 16.30 3.69
CA VAL A 150 20.41 17.29 4.76
C VAL A 150 20.97 16.78 6.09
N LYS A 151 21.38 17.71 6.96
CA LYS A 151 21.90 17.40 8.29
C LYS A 151 20.86 17.73 9.34
N GLY A 152 20.40 16.74 10.11
CA GLY A 152 19.40 16.96 11.16
C GLY A 152 17.97 16.98 10.64
N HIS A 153 17.05 16.47 11.47
CA HIS A 153 15.65 16.27 11.09
C HIS A 153 14.92 17.59 10.83
N GLU A 154 15.36 18.69 11.45
CA GLU A 154 14.80 20.03 11.27
C GLU A 154 14.92 20.54 9.83
N ASN A 155 15.90 20.05 9.07
CA ASN A 155 16.13 20.47 7.69
C ASN A 155 15.32 19.64 6.67
N LEU A 156 14.58 18.61 7.11
CA LEU A 156 13.71 17.82 6.24
C LEU A 156 12.51 18.61 5.72
N THR A 157 12.02 19.58 6.50
CA THR A 157 10.93 20.47 6.07
C THR A 157 11.28 21.24 4.81
N ASP A 158 12.46 21.86 4.78
CA ASP A 158 12.94 22.60 3.61
C ASP A 158 13.30 21.67 2.44
N ALA A 159 13.59 20.40 2.72
CA ALA A 159 13.89 19.37 1.72
C ALA A 159 12.65 18.67 1.13
N GLY A 160 11.44 19.00 1.61
CA GLY A 160 10.18 18.50 1.04
C GLY A 160 9.37 17.53 1.91
N ILE A 161 9.76 17.32 3.17
CA ILE A 161 8.95 16.62 4.20
C ILE A 161 8.29 17.68 5.10
N PRO A 162 7.12 18.22 4.73
CA PRO A 162 6.57 19.43 5.36
C PRO A 162 6.36 19.29 6.87
N ASP A 163 5.86 18.14 7.32
CA ASP A 163 5.54 17.85 8.72
C ASP A 163 6.33 16.64 9.22
N VAL A 164 7.56 16.87 9.67
CA VAL A 164 8.47 15.82 10.20
C VAL A 164 7.81 14.99 11.32
N LYS A 165 6.94 15.60 12.12
CA LYS A 165 6.16 14.96 13.19
C LYS A 165 5.16 13.90 12.71
N ASP A 166 4.76 13.95 11.44
CA ASP A 166 3.77 13.04 10.86
C ASP A 166 4.45 11.79 10.26
N VAL A 167 5.79 11.80 10.18
CA VAL A 167 6.59 10.64 9.78
C VAL A 167 6.56 9.59 10.88
N ALA A 168 6.10 8.39 10.54
CA ALA A 168 6.07 7.23 11.42
C ALA A 168 6.21 5.93 10.60
N PRO A 169 6.62 4.80 11.20
CA PRO A 169 6.53 3.51 10.52
C PRO A 169 5.07 3.19 10.18
N ASN A 170 4.84 2.61 8.99
CA ASN A 170 3.53 2.24 8.49
C ASN A 170 3.44 0.74 8.18
N ASN A 171 2.24 0.24 7.88
CA ASN A 171 2.02 -1.18 7.57
C ASN A 171 2.29 -1.53 6.09
N SER A 172 2.74 -0.59 5.26
CA SER A 172 3.04 -0.81 3.84
C SER A 172 4.49 -1.25 3.69
N ILE A 173 4.73 -2.54 3.94
CA ILE A 173 6.08 -3.09 4.07
C ILE A 173 6.43 -4.01 2.90
N LEU A 174 7.52 -3.66 2.21
CA LEU A 174 8.16 -4.48 1.19
C LEU A 174 9.27 -5.32 1.84
N VAL A 175 9.30 -6.61 1.56
CA VAL A 175 10.34 -7.55 2.04
C VAL A 175 11.11 -8.10 0.85
N SER A 176 12.43 -8.15 0.97
CA SER A 176 13.34 -8.88 0.09
C SER A 176 14.05 -10.01 0.86
N ALA A 177 15.04 -10.64 0.22
CA ALA A 177 15.86 -11.66 0.87
C ALA A 177 16.69 -11.11 2.05
N ASP A 178 17.02 -9.81 2.04
CA ASP A 178 18.02 -9.17 2.91
C ASP A 178 17.54 -7.85 3.55
N SER A 179 16.37 -7.34 3.15
CA SER A 179 15.89 -6.03 3.57
C SER A 179 14.38 -5.96 3.80
N LEU A 180 14.00 -4.95 4.57
CA LEU A 180 12.65 -4.52 4.82
C LEU A 180 12.55 -3.02 4.53
N SER A 181 11.55 -2.61 3.75
CA SER A 181 11.29 -1.20 3.43
C SER A 181 9.91 -0.75 3.85
N PHE A 182 9.82 0.44 4.47
CA PHE A 182 8.57 1.16 4.65
C PHE A 182 8.28 1.99 3.40
N ASN A 183 7.06 1.88 2.87
CA ASN A 183 6.66 2.55 1.63
C ASN A 183 5.59 3.60 1.92
N TYR A 184 5.90 4.85 1.61
CA TYR A 184 5.01 5.99 1.78
C TYR A 184 4.39 6.38 0.43
N LYS A 185 3.08 6.53 0.42
CA LYS A 185 2.30 6.91 -0.77
C LYS A 185 2.54 8.39 -1.10
N PRO A 186 2.29 8.84 -2.35
CA PRO A 186 2.22 10.27 -2.63
C PRO A 186 1.26 10.97 -1.66
N TYR A 187 1.63 12.15 -1.17
CA TYR A 187 0.94 12.90 -0.10
C TYR A 187 1.04 12.33 1.32
N GLU A 188 1.65 11.16 1.55
CA GLU A 188 1.70 10.58 2.90
C GLU A 188 2.66 11.34 3.83
N ILE A 189 3.88 11.60 3.37
CA ILE A 189 4.89 12.36 4.12
C ILE A 189 5.55 13.48 3.30
N ALA A 190 5.17 13.64 2.03
CA ALA A 190 5.77 14.59 1.10
C ALA A 190 4.75 15.05 0.05
N ALA A 191 5.04 16.17 -0.63
CA ALA A 191 4.22 16.65 -1.73
C ALA A 191 4.16 15.63 -2.88
N TYR A 192 3.05 15.58 -3.62
CA TYR A 192 2.85 14.63 -4.72
C TYR A 192 3.94 14.65 -5.80
N ALA A 193 4.54 15.81 -6.07
CA ALA A 193 5.63 15.94 -7.03
C ALA A 193 6.90 15.16 -6.65
N VAL A 194 7.08 14.85 -5.35
CA VAL A 194 8.17 13.99 -4.86
C VAL A 194 7.92 12.52 -5.25
N GLY A 195 6.66 12.13 -5.41
CA GLY A 195 6.26 10.75 -5.65
C GLY A 195 6.27 9.90 -4.37
N PRO A 196 6.13 8.56 -4.49
CA PRO A 196 6.24 7.66 -3.35
C PRO A 196 7.68 7.63 -2.81
N ILE A 197 7.81 7.39 -1.50
CA ILE A 197 9.11 7.31 -0.82
C ILE A 197 9.27 5.90 -0.24
N GLU A 198 10.36 5.22 -0.59
CA GLU A 198 10.76 3.93 -0.01
C GLU A 198 11.92 4.16 0.96
N VAL A 199 11.73 3.79 2.23
CA VAL A 199 12.77 3.85 3.27
C VAL A 199 13.19 2.42 3.63
N ARG A 200 14.38 2.03 3.19
CA ARG A 200 14.91 0.66 3.27
C ARG A 200 15.90 0.47 4.41
N PHE A 201 15.79 -0.66 5.11
CA PHE A 201 16.72 -1.11 6.12
C PHE A 201 17.16 -2.56 5.86
N SER A 202 18.40 -2.91 6.23
CA SER A 202 18.78 -4.32 6.29
C SER A 202 18.08 -4.99 7.48
N PHE A 203 17.86 -6.30 7.41
CA PHE A 203 17.36 -7.04 8.58
C PHE A 203 18.31 -6.96 9.78
N ALA A 204 19.62 -6.83 9.55
CA ALA A 204 20.61 -6.65 10.61
C ALA A 204 20.41 -5.33 11.39
N ASP A 205 20.10 -4.23 10.69
CA ASP A 205 19.81 -2.93 11.32
C ASP A 205 18.54 -3.00 12.19
N LEU A 206 17.56 -3.79 11.75
CA LEU A 206 16.26 -3.92 12.42
C LEU A 206 16.27 -4.96 13.55
N LYS A 207 17.18 -5.93 13.53
CA LYS A 207 17.25 -7.06 14.47
C LYS A 207 17.04 -6.66 15.94
N PRO A 208 17.65 -5.59 16.47
CA PRO A 208 17.47 -5.20 17.87
C PRO A 208 16.05 -4.77 18.24
N LEU A 209 15.23 -4.41 17.25
CA LEU A 209 13.86 -3.93 17.40
C LEU A 209 12.82 -5.00 17.02
N MET A 210 13.25 -6.10 16.42
CA MET A 210 12.37 -7.17 15.97
C MET A 210 11.99 -8.10 17.11
N ARG A 211 10.76 -8.62 17.05
CA ARG A 211 10.35 -9.69 17.96
C ARG A 211 11.04 -10.99 17.55
N THR A 212 11.54 -11.74 18.53
CA THR A 212 12.19 -13.04 18.28
C THR A 212 11.22 -14.10 17.77
N ASP A 213 9.92 -13.94 18.02
CA ASP A 213 8.84 -14.80 17.49
C ASP A 213 8.28 -14.29 16.16
N SER A 214 8.81 -13.19 15.61
CA SER A 214 8.39 -12.70 14.30
C SER A 214 8.76 -13.71 13.21
N PRO A 215 7.87 -14.00 12.26
CA PRO A 215 8.19 -14.82 11.08
C PRO A 215 9.35 -14.27 10.24
N LEU A 216 9.66 -12.97 10.38
CA LEU A 216 10.77 -12.31 9.69
C LEU A 216 12.09 -12.35 10.48
N TYR A 217 12.10 -12.75 11.75
CA TYR A 217 13.30 -12.67 12.60
C TYR A 217 14.49 -13.45 12.01
N LYS A 218 14.22 -14.61 11.40
CA LYS A 218 15.24 -15.45 10.75
C LYS A 218 15.95 -14.80 9.54
N PHE A 219 15.40 -13.72 8.99
CA PHE A 219 16.06 -12.99 7.91
C PHE A 219 17.18 -12.08 8.45
N ALA A 220 17.23 -11.88 9.77
CA ALA A 220 18.27 -11.15 10.47
C ALA A 220 19.39 -12.05 11.04
N GLU A 221 19.36 -13.35 10.74
CA GLU A 221 20.38 -14.33 11.15
C GLU A 221 21.50 -14.49 10.12
#